data_AF-A0A819EHI1-F1
#
_entry.id   AF-A0A819EHI1-F1
#
_cell.length_a   1.000
_cell.length_b   1.000
_cell.length_c   1.000
_cell.angle_alpha   90.00
_cell.angle_beta   90.00
_cell.angle_gamma   90.00
#
_symmetry.space_group_name_H-M   'P 1'
#
loop_
_entity.id
_entity.type
_entity.pdbx_description
1 polymer ?
#
loop_
_entity_poly.entity_id
_entity_poly.type
_entity_poly.pdbx_seq_one_letter_code
_entity_poly.pdbx_strand_id
1 'polypeptide(L)'
;MANSGPSLDWAVSQGANAIETDLQFDNRGNPYLFEHRGFCDCSCPHPSGHICAGGLGSKCSGSSASQDADAHLQHIARLSNIALVIIDSKVESKMASRLGYLGKSVVALLDRDLFNYGFKGKVIIGCGKINTYDYLQAAAEAAKLSPNANRYFFSFDQEDDRYFDVIAMLSRFTNNRVYGTGISSCVPGTYYTGISQSVAGKAAGQHGMNYIWTLDKKSSMRTYIELGVQGIVTNRVDLAKTLAISMGLKLATPSSSIPVATASLPSPNKCDCDYHKGGCTISWPAPSLKACKCKYKGAWTCGGSLVSCDVSRPKCYRPDESKEACQLGGGDCDAY
;
A
#
# COMPACT_ATOMS: atom_id res chain seq x y z
N MET A 1 10.86 -6.99 -0.18
CA MET A 1 11.67 -5.80 0.15
C MET A 1 13.04 -5.85 -0.49
N ALA A 2 13.40 -4.81 -1.23
CA ALA A 2 14.76 -4.58 -1.74
C ALA A 2 15.09 -3.11 -1.51
N ASN A 3 15.72 -2.81 -0.37
CA ASN A 3 15.91 -1.44 0.14
C ASN A 3 17.32 -0.91 -0.05
N SER A 4 18.21 -1.71 -0.64
CA SER A 4 19.61 -1.34 -0.87
C SER A 4 20.07 -1.78 -2.26
N GLY A 5 21.12 -1.16 -2.78
CA GLY A 5 21.71 -1.52 -4.07
C GLY A 5 22.01 -3.02 -4.19
N PRO A 6 22.73 -3.64 -3.23
CA PRO A 6 22.99 -5.07 -3.27
C PRO A 6 21.72 -5.93 -3.27
N SER A 7 20.72 -5.60 -2.45
CA SER A 7 19.49 -6.41 -2.37
C SER A 7 18.63 -6.29 -3.63
N LEU A 8 18.65 -5.11 -4.26
CA LEU A 8 18.04 -4.87 -5.57
C LEU A 8 18.74 -5.69 -6.66
N ASP A 9 20.07 -5.58 -6.76
CA ASP A 9 20.87 -6.33 -7.75
C ASP A 9 20.68 -7.83 -7.60
N TRP A 10 20.67 -8.31 -6.36
CA TRP A 10 20.38 -9.70 -6.06
C TRP A 10 18.98 -10.10 -6.54
N ALA A 11 17.94 -9.35 -6.18
CA ALA A 11 16.56 -9.69 -6.58
C ALA A 11 16.40 -9.75 -8.10
N VAL A 12 17.00 -8.79 -8.81
CA VAL A 12 17.02 -8.75 -10.28
C VAL A 12 17.76 -9.95 -10.85
N SER A 13 18.92 -10.31 -10.29
CA SER A 13 19.69 -11.49 -10.72
C SER A 13 18.91 -12.81 -10.56
N GLN A 14 18.05 -12.89 -9.55
CA GLN A 14 17.15 -14.04 -9.35
C GLN A 14 15.93 -14.02 -10.29
N GLY A 15 15.73 -12.93 -11.02
CA GLY A 15 14.69 -12.78 -12.03
C GLY A 15 13.44 -12.05 -11.57
N ALA A 16 13.55 -11.18 -10.55
CA ALA A 16 12.47 -10.29 -10.19
C ALA A 16 12.09 -9.39 -11.38
N ASN A 17 10.79 -9.28 -11.65
CA ASN A 17 10.22 -8.35 -12.61
C ASN A 17 9.40 -7.23 -11.93
N ALA A 18 9.34 -7.25 -10.59
CA ALA A 18 8.75 -6.22 -9.76
C ALA A 18 9.58 -6.06 -8.49
N ILE A 19 9.65 -4.84 -7.95
CA ILE A 19 10.41 -4.51 -6.75
C ILE A 19 9.46 -3.92 -5.72
N GLU A 20 9.56 -4.34 -4.47
CA GLU A 20 8.89 -3.70 -3.33
C GLU A 20 9.99 -3.10 -2.43
N THR A 21 9.80 -1.86 -1.99
CA THR A 21 10.79 -1.10 -1.22
C THR A 21 10.11 -0.20 -0.18
N ASP A 22 10.69 -0.14 1.01
CA ASP A 22 10.11 0.47 2.21
C ASP A 22 10.54 1.95 2.34
N LEU A 23 9.66 2.89 2.04
CA LEU A 23 9.99 4.32 2.04
C LEU A 23 9.78 4.96 3.41
N GLN A 24 10.85 5.56 3.94
CA GLN A 24 10.87 6.32 5.18
C GLN A 24 10.73 7.83 4.93
N PHE A 25 10.10 8.50 5.90
CA PHE A 25 9.94 9.96 5.92
C PHE A 25 10.71 10.58 7.08
N ASP A 26 11.31 11.74 6.85
CA ASP A 26 11.96 12.52 7.89
C ASP A 26 10.93 13.22 8.80
N ASN A 27 11.41 13.90 9.85
CA ASN A 27 10.53 14.64 10.77
C ASN A 27 9.80 15.84 10.12
N ARG A 28 10.16 16.22 8.89
CA ARG A 28 9.49 17.25 8.09
C ARG A 28 8.43 16.64 7.17
N GLY A 29 8.44 15.33 6.97
CA GLY A 29 7.56 14.61 6.04
C GLY A 29 8.17 14.46 4.64
N ASN A 30 9.47 14.68 4.48
CA ASN A 30 10.16 14.43 3.22
C ASN A 30 10.53 12.94 3.11
N PRO A 31 10.25 12.28 1.99
CA PRO A 31 10.77 10.95 1.72
C PRO A 31 12.28 11.02 1.53
N TYR A 32 13.05 10.17 2.22
CA TYR A 32 14.52 10.33 2.24
C TYR A 32 15.33 9.03 2.22
N LEU A 33 14.78 7.92 2.68
CA LEU A 33 15.52 6.67 2.84
C LEU A 33 14.62 5.48 2.51
N PHE A 34 15.14 4.49 1.79
CA PHE A 34 14.55 3.17 1.76
C PHE A 34 15.13 2.32 2.87
N GLU A 35 14.28 1.86 3.79
CA GLU A 35 14.64 1.03 4.94
C GLU A 35 13.37 0.49 5.60
N HIS A 36 13.40 -0.74 6.08
CA HIS A 36 12.23 -1.36 6.73
C HIS A 36 12.05 -0.96 8.20
N ARG A 37 13.15 -0.80 8.95
CA ARG A 37 13.18 -0.47 10.40
C ARG A 37 12.50 -1.48 11.31
N GLY A 38 12.79 -2.74 11.10
CA GLY A 38 12.30 -3.82 11.95
C GLY A 38 12.92 -5.14 11.56
N PHE A 39 12.62 -6.20 12.32
CA PHE A 39 13.10 -7.53 11.98
C PHE A 39 12.66 -7.93 10.57
N CYS A 40 13.57 -8.57 9.84
CA CYS A 40 13.20 -9.22 8.60
C CYS A 40 12.19 -10.35 8.84
N ASP A 41 11.57 -10.80 7.76
CA ASP A 41 10.87 -12.07 7.71
C ASP A 41 11.72 -13.25 8.23
N CYS A 42 11.08 -14.18 8.94
CA CYS A 42 11.71 -15.25 9.72
C CYS A 42 12.41 -16.31 8.86
N SER A 43 12.26 -16.24 7.55
CA SER A 43 12.98 -17.02 6.55
C SER A 43 14.42 -16.51 6.33
N CYS A 44 14.75 -15.28 6.74
CA CYS A 44 16.09 -14.68 6.57
C CYS A 44 17.27 -15.44 7.21
N PRO A 45 17.13 -16.14 8.36
CA PRO A 45 18.20 -16.95 8.92
C PRO A 45 18.63 -18.16 8.06
N HIS A 46 17.93 -18.47 6.96
CA HIS A 46 18.28 -19.54 6.01
C HIS A 46 18.62 -18.96 4.62
N PRO A 47 19.80 -18.34 4.45
CA PRO A 47 20.08 -17.39 3.36
C PRO A 47 20.19 -17.97 1.95
N SER A 48 20.30 -19.30 1.78
CA SER A 48 20.47 -19.87 0.43
C SER A 48 19.23 -19.61 -0.44
N GLY A 49 19.41 -18.84 -1.53
CA GLY A 49 18.32 -18.40 -2.40
C GLY A 49 17.37 -17.39 -1.73
N HIS A 50 17.84 -16.62 -0.74
CA HIS A 50 17.05 -15.63 -0.01
C HIS A 50 17.64 -14.22 -0.13
N ILE A 51 16.77 -13.19 -0.17
CA ILE A 51 17.20 -11.78 -0.30
C ILE A 51 18.08 -11.26 0.83
N CYS A 52 18.05 -11.93 1.98
CA CYS A 52 18.85 -11.59 3.15
C CYS A 52 20.34 -11.93 2.93
N ALA A 53 20.64 -12.92 2.07
CA ALA A 53 21.98 -13.15 1.55
C ALA A 53 22.40 -12.10 0.51
N GLY A 54 21.41 -11.46 -0.11
CA GLY A 54 21.59 -10.42 -1.14
C GLY A 54 21.92 -9.04 -0.59
N GLY A 55 22.14 -8.87 0.72
CA GLY A 55 22.63 -7.61 1.28
C GLY A 55 21.73 -6.92 2.31
N LEU A 56 20.52 -7.42 2.56
CA LEU A 56 19.71 -6.92 3.68
C LEU A 56 20.20 -7.39 5.07
N GLY A 57 20.95 -8.50 5.10
CA GLY A 57 21.32 -9.16 6.35
C GLY A 57 20.10 -9.67 7.12
N SER A 58 20.28 -10.12 8.36
CA SER A 58 19.19 -10.68 9.17
C SER A 58 18.28 -9.64 9.83
N LYS A 59 18.66 -8.35 9.78
CA LYS A 59 17.96 -7.26 10.47
C LYS A 59 17.16 -6.34 9.56
N CYS A 60 17.38 -6.34 8.24
CA CYS A 60 16.67 -5.47 7.29
C CYS A 60 16.68 -3.98 7.69
N SER A 61 17.73 -3.57 8.40
CA SER A 61 17.91 -2.23 8.97
C SER A 61 19.40 -1.90 9.08
N GLY A 62 19.73 -0.63 9.03
CA GLY A 62 21.09 -0.12 9.08
C GLY A 62 21.72 0.02 7.70
N SER A 63 22.94 0.58 7.66
CA SER A 63 23.59 1.09 6.44
C SER A 63 23.74 0.08 5.30
N SER A 64 23.83 -1.22 5.59
CA SER A 64 23.90 -2.27 4.56
C SER A 64 22.54 -2.58 3.92
N ALA A 65 21.45 -2.33 4.65
CA ALA A 65 20.08 -2.68 4.30
C ALA A 65 19.23 -1.46 3.92
N SER A 66 19.87 -0.31 3.74
CA SER A 66 19.22 0.96 3.43
C SER A 66 19.92 1.68 2.30
N GLN A 67 19.20 2.58 1.62
CA GLN A 67 19.77 3.48 0.63
C GLN A 67 18.98 4.79 0.56
N ASP A 68 19.68 5.89 0.28
CA ASP A 68 19.04 7.19 0.04
C ASP A 68 18.00 7.08 -1.08
N ALA A 69 16.86 7.73 -0.88
CA ALA A 69 15.68 7.50 -1.71
C ALA A 69 15.90 7.84 -3.19
N ASP A 70 16.59 8.95 -3.47
CA ASP A 70 16.95 9.34 -4.84
C ASP A 70 17.89 8.32 -5.48
N ALA A 71 18.99 7.96 -4.82
CA ALA A 71 19.98 7.02 -5.33
C ALA A 71 19.38 5.64 -5.61
N HIS A 72 18.47 5.17 -4.75
CA HIS A 72 17.81 3.89 -4.92
C HIS A 72 16.83 3.89 -6.11
N LEU A 73 15.98 4.92 -6.23
CA LEU A 73 15.04 5.05 -7.35
C LEU A 73 15.76 5.19 -8.69
N GLN A 74 16.85 5.98 -8.73
CA GLN A 74 17.68 6.12 -9.92
C GLN A 74 18.35 4.79 -10.30
N HIS A 75 18.70 3.96 -9.32
CA HIS A 75 19.20 2.61 -9.57
C HIS A 75 18.11 1.74 -10.20
N ILE A 76 16.89 1.71 -9.63
CA ILE A 76 15.75 0.98 -10.20
C ILE A 76 15.45 1.43 -11.64
N ALA A 77 15.47 2.74 -11.90
CA ALA A 77 15.14 3.31 -13.21
C ALA A 77 16.05 2.82 -14.34
N ARG A 78 17.31 2.47 -14.04
CA ARG A 78 18.29 1.95 -15.00
C ARG A 78 18.07 0.47 -15.35
N LEU A 79 17.24 -0.25 -14.58
CA LEU A 79 16.93 -1.65 -14.82
C LEU A 79 15.85 -1.78 -15.91
N SER A 80 16.17 -2.48 -16.99
CA SER A 80 15.32 -2.53 -18.19
C SER A 80 14.14 -3.51 -18.08
N ASN A 81 14.16 -4.43 -17.12
CA ASN A 81 13.20 -5.54 -16.98
C ASN A 81 12.19 -5.36 -15.84
N ILE A 82 12.22 -4.25 -15.09
CA ILE A 82 11.29 -4.01 -13.99
C ILE A 82 9.97 -3.46 -14.50
N ALA A 83 8.92 -4.27 -14.39
CA ALA A 83 7.56 -3.96 -14.79
C ALA A 83 6.80 -3.09 -13.78
N LEU A 84 7.14 -3.24 -12.49
CA LEU A 84 6.39 -2.66 -11.38
C LEU A 84 7.31 -2.33 -10.20
N VAL A 85 7.09 -1.19 -9.57
CA VAL A 85 7.66 -0.84 -8.27
C VAL A 85 6.52 -0.64 -7.28
N ILE A 86 6.62 -1.25 -6.11
CA ILE A 86 5.70 -1.06 -4.98
C ILE A 86 6.46 -0.25 -3.94
N ILE A 87 5.94 0.93 -3.63
CA ILE A 87 6.46 1.80 -2.59
C ILE A 87 5.65 1.53 -1.32
N ASP A 88 6.20 0.75 -0.40
CA ASP A 88 5.61 0.56 0.93
C ASP A 88 5.95 1.79 1.79
N SER A 89 5.03 2.73 1.84
CA SER A 89 5.23 4.00 2.53
C SER A 89 5.02 3.82 4.02
N LYS A 90 6.11 3.92 4.80
CA LYS A 90 6.10 3.79 6.27
C LYS A 90 5.58 5.06 6.93
N VAL A 91 4.30 5.31 6.71
CA VAL A 91 3.55 6.41 7.29
C VAL A 91 3.17 6.04 8.72
N GLU A 92 3.68 6.80 9.68
CA GLU A 92 3.42 6.57 11.11
C GLU A 92 2.37 7.55 11.67
N SER A 93 1.69 7.15 12.74
CA SER A 93 0.67 7.97 13.42
C SER A 93 1.17 9.35 13.86
N LYS A 94 2.45 9.48 14.24
CA LYS A 94 3.09 10.76 14.60
C LYS A 94 3.11 11.78 13.44
N MET A 95 2.85 11.33 12.21
CA MET A 95 2.81 12.14 11.00
C MET A 95 1.39 12.53 10.58
N ALA A 96 0.36 12.19 11.38
CA ALA A 96 -1.05 12.38 11.05
C ALA A 96 -1.40 13.79 10.56
N SER A 97 -0.82 14.83 11.17
CA SER A 97 -1.09 16.24 10.78
C SER A 97 -0.49 16.64 9.42
N ARG A 98 0.31 15.77 8.78
CA ARG A 98 1.05 16.07 7.56
C ARG A 98 0.81 15.07 6.43
N LEU A 99 -0.10 14.11 6.60
CA LEU A 99 -0.37 13.05 5.61
C LEU A 99 -0.55 13.60 4.19
N GLY A 100 -1.29 14.70 4.05
CA GLY A 100 -1.49 15.36 2.75
C GLY A 100 -0.21 15.94 2.12
N TYR A 101 0.75 16.39 2.92
CA TYR A 101 2.06 16.81 2.42
C TYR A 101 2.90 15.60 2.01
N LEU A 102 2.97 14.56 2.86
CA LEU A 102 3.73 13.34 2.58
C LEU A 102 3.29 12.69 1.25
N GLY A 103 1.98 12.62 1.02
CA GLY A 103 1.40 12.06 -0.20
C GLY A 103 1.83 12.81 -1.47
N LYS A 104 1.88 14.14 -1.42
CA LYS A 104 2.36 14.96 -2.55
C LYS A 104 3.86 14.79 -2.77
N SER A 105 4.63 14.73 -1.68
CA SER A 105 6.08 14.62 -1.73
C SER A 105 6.55 13.29 -2.33
N VAL A 106 5.84 12.17 -2.12
CA VAL A 106 6.22 10.89 -2.73
C VAL A 106 6.07 10.91 -4.26
N VAL A 107 5.02 11.55 -4.79
CA VAL A 107 4.83 11.68 -6.25
C VAL A 107 5.92 12.56 -6.86
N ALA A 108 6.24 13.68 -6.20
CA ALA A 108 7.32 14.56 -6.64
C ALA A 108 8.68 13.84 -6.68
N LEU A 109 8.97 13.00 -5.68
CA LEU A 109 10.17 12.16 -5.65
C LEU A 109 10.19 11.16 -6.81
N LEU A 110 9.08 10.42 -7.01
CA LEU A 110 9.00 9.38 -8.03
C LEU A 110 9.09 9.96 -9.45
N ASP A 111 8.44 11.09 -9.72
CA ASP A 111 8.61 11.76 -11.02
C ASP A 111 10.06 12.18 -11.24
N ARG A 112 10.69 12.78 -10.23
CA ARG A 112 12.07 13.29 -10.33
C ARG A 112 13.12 12.20 -10.47
N ASP A 113 13.09 11.19 -9.62
CA ASP A 113 14.22 10.24 -9.46
C ASP A 113 13.94 8.85 -10.03
N LEU A 114 12.69 8.52 -10.36
CA LEU A 114 12.36 7.25 -11.00
C LEU A 114 11.98 7.45 -12.47
N PHE A 115 10.91 8.21 -12.75
CA PHE A 115 10.38 8.35 -14.10
C PHE A 115 11.28 9.20 -15.00
N ASN A 116 11.74 10.36 -14.53
CA ASN A 116 12.66 11.21 -15.30
C ASN A 116 14.04 10.55 -15.51
N TYR A 117 14.37 9.54 -14.72
CA TYR A 117 15.57 8.70 -14.89
C TYR A 117 15.36 7.50 -15.83
N GLY A 118 14.19 7.40 -16.47
CA GLY A 118 13.95 6.46 -17.57
C GLY A 118 13.20 5.20 -17.20
N PHE A 119 12.64 5.09 -15.98
CA PHE A 119 11.82 3.95 -15.62
C PHE A 119 10.60 3.81 -16.57
N LYS A 120 10.34 2.58 -17.05
CA LYS A 120 9.28 2.28 -18.05
C LYS A 120 8.08 1.48 -17.50
N GLY A 121 8.16 0.97 -16.28
CA GLY A 121 7.12 0.19 -15.63
C GLY A 121 5.99 0.99 -14.98
N LYS A 122 5.35 0.46 -13.95
CA LYS A 122 4.28 1.12 -13.18
C LYS A 122 4.71 1.26 -11.72
N VAL A 123 4.04 2.13 -10.99
CA VAL A 123 4.27 2.29 -9.54
C VAL A 123 2.96 2.06 -8.80
N ILE A 124 3.00 1.24 -7.75
CA ILE A 124 1.98 1.21 -6.70
C ILE A 124 2.53 2.02 -5.54
N ILE A 125 1.83 3.09 -5.16
CA ILE A 125 2.06 3.78 -3.88
C ILE A 125 1.16 3.09 -2.86
N GLY A 126 1.80 2.35 -1.96
CA GLY A 126 1.14 1.61 -0.88
C GLY A 126 1.33 2.29 0.46
N CYS A 127 0.41 2.00 1.38
CA CYS A 127 0.55 2.24 2.81
C CYS A 127 -0.21 1.16 3.58
N GLY A 128 0.14 0.96 4.85
CA GLY A 128 -0.37 -0.19 5.59
C GLY A 128 -1.90 -0.17 5.79
N LYS A 129 -2.46 0.92 6.31
CA LYS A 129 -3.83 0.92 6.86
C LYS A 129 -4.70 2.03 6.27
N ILE A 130 -6.01 1.80 6.22
CA ILE A 130 -7.03 2.75 5.76
C ILE A 130 -6.98 4.06 6.54
N ASN A 131 -6.55 4.04 7.80
CA ASN A 131 -6.40 5.26 8.60
C ASN A 131 -5.32 6.23 8.10
N THR A 132 -4.54 5.84 7.09
CA THR A 132 -3.64 6.72 6.35
C THR A 132 -4.26 7.21 5.04
N TYR A 133 -5.59 7.21 4.94
CA TYR A 133 -6.36 7.61 3.76
C TYR A 133 -5.89 8.94 3.15
N ASP A 134 -5.70 9.97 3.99
CA ASP A 134 -5.30 11.30 3.55
C ASP A 134 -3.96 11.31 2.81
N TYR A 135 -3.06 10.38 3.14
CA TYR A 135 -1.78 10.21 2.45
C TYR A 135 -1.99 9.69 1.02
N LEU A 136 -2.72 8.59 0.84
CA LEU A 136 -2.97 8.05 -0.50
C LEU A 136 -3.88 8.95 -1.33
N GLN A 137 -4.86 9.62 -0.71
CA GLN A 137 -5.69 10.59 -1.41
C GLN A 137 -4.83 11.73 -1.97
N ALA A 138 -3.97 12.32 -1.16
CA ALA A 138 -3.10 13.41 -1.60
C ALA A 138 -2.08 12.94 -2.66
N ALA A 139 -1.55 11.73 -2.53
CA ALA A 139 -0.70 11.11 -3.55
C ALA A 139 -1.47 10.92 -4.88
N ALA A 140 -2.71 10.42 -4.82
CA ALA A 140 -3.53 10.24 -6.01
C ALA A 140 -3.91 11.57 -6.68
N GLU A 141 -4.17 12.62 -5.89
CA GLU A 141 -4.41 13.96 -6.43
C GLU A 141 -3.16 14.54 -7.09
N ALA A 142 -1.98 14.40 -6.48
CA ALA A 142 -0.71 14.82 -7.09
C ALA A 142 -0.41 14.01 -8.37
N ALA A 143 -0.58 12.69 -8.34
CA ALA A 143 -0.33 11.81 -9.48
C ALA A 143 -1.21 12.13 -10.69
N LYS A 144 -2.43 12.65 -10.50
CA LYS A 144 -3.30 13.10 -11.62
C LYS A 144 -2.72 14.27 -12.40
N LEU A 145 -1.90 15.11 -11.75
CA LEU A 145 -1.17 16.22 -12.38
C LEU A 145 0.18 15.75 -12.97
N SER A 146 0.53 14.50 -12.68
CA SER A 146 1.54 13.64 -13.28
C SER A 146 1.64 13.66 -14.82
N PRO A 147 2.76 13.98 -15.49
CA PRO A 147 3.00 13.44 -16.84
C PRO A 147 2.93 11.91 -16.89
N ASN A 148 3.13 11.24 -15.74
CA ASN A 148 3.07 9.79 -15.57
C ASN A 148 1.75 9.31 -14.94
N ALA A 149 0.67 10.11 -14.99
CA ALA A 149 -0.59 9.84 -14.28
C ALA A 149 -1.16 8.43 -14.52
N ASN A 150 -1.03 7.89 -15.73
CA ASN A 150 -1.51 6.56 -16.11
C ASN A 150 -0.62 5.40 -15.62
N ARG A 151 0.46 5.69 -14.88
CA ARG A 151 1.42 4.70 -14.37
C ARG A 151 1.42 4.59 -12.85
N TYR A 152 0.66 5.43 -12.16
CA TYR A 152 0.48 5.39 -10.70
C TYR A 152 -0.79 4.64 -10.31
N PHE A 153 -0.63 3.72 -9.36
CA PHE A 153 -1.68 2.93 -8.73
C PHE A 153 -1.58 3.02 -7.20
N PHE A 154 -2.66 2.69 -6.49
CA PHE A 154 -2.76 2.89 -5.04
C PHE A 154 -3.34 1.65 -4.34
N SER A 155 -2.85 1.35 -3.14
CA SER A 155 -3.28 0.20 -2.33
C SER A 155 -3.15 0.48 -0.83
N PHE A 156 -4.11 -0.01 -0.04
CA PHE A 156 -3.94 -0.24 1.41
C PHE A 156 -3.67 -1.74 1.58
N ASP A 157 -2.52 -2.14 2.13
CA ASP A 157 -2.04 -3.53 2.00
C ASP A 157 -1.79 -4.30 3.30
N GLN A 158 -2.17 -3.74 4.44
CA GLN A 158 -2.21 -4.41 5.76
C GLN A 158 -3.63 -4.48 6.33
N GLU A 159 -4.68 -4.44 5.51
CA GLU A 159 -6.08 -4.54 5.96
C GLU A 159 -6.62 -5.98 6.00
N ASP A 160 -5.72 -6.97 6.07
CA ASP A 160 -6.07 -8.39 6.10
C ASP A 160 -7.03 -8.79 4.94
N ASP A 161 -8.02 -9.63 5.22
CA ASP A 161 -9.04 -10.10 4.26
C ASP A 161 -10.14 -9.06 3.97
N ARG A 162 -9.98 -7.80 4.39
CA ARG A 162 -11.01 -6.75 4.27
C ARG A 162 -11.06 -6.14 2.85
N TYR A 163 -11.21 -6.99 1.85
CA TYR A 163 -11.25 -6.61 0.43
C TYR A 163 -12.25 -5.47 0.13
N PHE A 164 -13.51 -5.64 0.52
CA PHE A 164 -14.58 -4.68 0.22
C PHE A 164 -14.30 -3.32 0.84
N ASP A 165 -13.79 -3.31 2.06
CA ASP A 165 -13.40 -2.13 2.82
C ASP A 165 -12.28 -1.37 2.09
N VAL A 166 -11.21 -2.06 1.68
CA VAL A 166 -10.08 -1.46 0.93
C VAL A 166 -10.54 -0.87 -0.39
N ILE A 167 -11.24 -1.65 -1.24
CA ILE A 167 -11.63 -1.16 -2.56
C ILE A 167 -12.68 -0.06 -2.48
N ALA A 168 -13.62 -0.12 -1.53
CA ALA A 168 -14.60 0.94 -1.35
C ALA A 168 -13.95 2.24 -0.89
N MET A 169 -12.90 2.18 -0.07
CA MET A 169 -12.13 3.36 0.32
C MET A 169 -11.32 3.94 -0.84
N LEU A 170 -10.59 3.11 -1.60
CA LEU A 170 -9.86 3.55 -2.79
C LEU A 170 -10.80 4.15 -3.86
N SER A 171 -12.02 3.62 -3.99
CA SER A 171 -13.06 4.11 -4.91
C SER A 171 -13.45 5.57 -4.67
N ARG A 172 -13.19 6.13 -3.49
CA ARG A 172 -13.53 7.52 -3.16
C ARG A 172 -12.67 8.54 -3.90
N PHE A 173 -11.47 8.16 -4.33
CA PHE A 173 -10.50 9.13 -4.86
C PHE A 173 -9.75 8.67 -6.13
N THR A 174 -9.77 7.39 -6.48
CA THR A 174 -9.05 6.89 -7.66
C THR A 174 -9.69 5.66 -8.32
N ASN A 175 -9.51 5.58 -9.65
CA ASN A 175 -9.77 4.37 -10.43
C ASN A 175 -8.50 3.53 -10.63
N ASN A 176 -7.31 4.08 -10.38
CA ASN A 176 -6.04 3.37 -10.48
C ASN A 176 -5.77 2.64 -9.16
N ARG A 177 -6.58 1.63 -8.87
CA ARG A 177 -6.53 0.92 -7.59
C ARG A 177 -6.15 -0.53 -7.74
N VAL A 178 -5.44 -1.02 -6.73
CA VAL A 178 -4.90 -2.38 -6.62
C VAL A 178 -5.27 -2.90 -5.24
N TYR A 179 -5.49 -4.21 -5.12
CA TYR A 179 -5.67 -4.87 -3.84
C TYR A 179 -4.41 -5.66 -3.47
N GLY A 180 -3.69 -5.17 -2.47
CA GLY A 180 -2.63 -5.92 -1.80
C GLY A 180 -3.12 -6.46 -0.47
N THR A 181 -2.68 -7.65 -0.07
CA THR A 181 -2.85 -8.13 1.30
C THR A 181 -1.75 -9.12 1.65
N GLY A 182 -1.59 -9.43 2.93
CA GLY A 182 -0.51 -10.27 3.37
C GLY A 182 -0.18 -10.17 4.84
N ILE A 183 0.76 -11.01 5.25
CA ILE A 183 1.43 -10.93 6.55
C ILE A 183 2.87 -11.36 6.40
N SER A 184 3.71 -10.93 7.34
CA SER A 184 5.07 -11.43 7.47
C SER A 184 5.09 -12.96 7.44
N SER A 185 6.06 -13.53 6.71
CA SER A 185 6.24 -14.99 6.61
C SER A 185 6.56 -15.66 7.96
N CYS A 186 6.80 -14.85 9.01
CA CYS A 186 6.92 -15.27 10.40
C CYS A 186 5.63 -15.83 11.01
N VAL A 187 4.45 -15.42 10.54
CA VAL A 187 3.18 -15.68 11.22
C VAL A 187 2.31 -16.60 10.35
N PRO A 188 1.69 -17.65 10.92
CA PRO A 188 0.69 -18.41 10.18
C PRO A 188 -0.53 -17.52 9.93
N GLY A 189 -0.88 -17.35 8.66
CA GLY A 189 -2.06 -16.60 8.24
C GLY A 189 -2.53 -17.05 6.86
N THR A 190 -3.82 -16.95 6.60
CA THR A 190 -4.41 -17.17 5.28
C THR A 190 -5.23 -15.96 4.89
N TYR A 191 -5.11 -15.56 3.63
CA TYR A 191 -5.81 -14.43 3.02
C TYR A 191 -6.63 -14.89 1.81
N TYR A 192 -7.11 -16.13 1.88
CA TYR A 192 -7.83 -16.76 0.77
C TYR A 192 -9.15 -16.05 0.50
N THR A 193 -9.84 -15.57 1.53
CA THR A 193 -11.12 -14.90 1.38
C THR A 193 -10.95 -13.59 0.64
N GLY A 194 -10.02 -12.74 1.07
CA GLY A 194 -9.74 -11.44 0.46
C GLY A 194 -9.23 -11.59 -0.97
N ILE A 195 -8.31 -12.53 -1.23
CA ILE A 195 -7.83 -12.80 -2.59
C ILE A 195 -8.94 -13.36 -3.49
N SER A 196 -9.76 -14.31 -3.01
CA SER A 196 -10.88 -14.84 -3.80
C SER A 196 -11.90 -13.76 -4.14
N GLN A 197 -12.23 -12.89 -3.18
CA GLN A 197 -13.11 -11.75 -3.42
C GLN A 197 -12.50 -10.76 -4.41
N SER A 198 -11.19 -10.53 -4.30
CA SER A 198 -10.45 -9.68 -5.24
C SER A 198 -10.42 -10.22 -6.65
N VAL A 199 -10.29 -11.53 -6.84
CA VAL A 199 -10.35 -12.15 -8.19
C VAL A 199 -11.72 -11.91 -8.83
N ALA A 200 -12.80 -12.13 -8.08
CA ALA A 200 -14.15 -11.84 -8.54
C ALA A 200 -14.37 -10.35 -8.82
N GLY A 201 -13.89 -9.47 -7.92
CA GLY A 201 -14.05 -8.03 -8.06
C GLY A 201 -13.23 -7.44 -9.20
N LYS A 202 -12.04 -7.96 -9.49
CA LYS A 202 -11.29 -7.62 -10.71
C LYS A 202 -12.07 -7.98 -11.97
N ALA A 203 -12.67 -9.17 -12.02
CA ALA A 203 -13.52 -9.57 -13.15
C ALA A 203 -14.73 -8.64 -13.30
N ALA A 204 -15.25 -8.11 -12.19
CA ALA A 204 -16.31 -7.11 -12.17
C ALA A 204 -15.82 -5.66 -12.41
N GLY A 205 -14.54 -5.43 -12.75
CA GLY A 205 -13.99 -4.10 -13.03
C GLY A 205 -13.75 -3.22 -11.79
N GLN A 206 -13.68 -3.82 -10.60
CA GLN A 206 -13.54 -3.08 -9.34
C GLN A 206 -12.10 -2.70 -8.99
N HIS A 207 -11.08 -3.28 -9.63
CA HIS A 207 -9.67 -2.86 -9.50
C HIS A 207 -8.84 -3.49 -10.63
N GLY A 208 -7.61 -3.02 -10.81
CA GLY A 208 -6.75 -3.44 -11.92
C GLY A 208 -5.94 -4.71 -11.70
N MET A 209 -5.46 -4.90 -10.47
CA MET A 209 -4.55 -5.98 -10.11
C MET A 209 -4.73 -6.39 -8.66
N ASN A 210 -4.33 -7.60 -8.31
CA ASN A 210 -4.07 -8.00 -6.92
C ASN A 210 -2.68 -8.59 -6.72
N TYR A 211 -2.18 -8.50 -5.49
CA TYR A 211 -0.94 -9.14 -5.07
C TYR A 211 -1.04 -9.64 -3.62
N ILE A 212 -0.17 -10.58 -3.29
CA ILE A 212 -0.06 -11.16 -1.95
C ILE A 212 1.39 -11.07 -1.44
N TRP A 213 1.56 -10.86 -0.14
CA TRP A 213 2.86 -10.84 0.53
C TRP A 213 2.81 -11.51 1.92
N THR A 214 3.91 -11.89 2.55
CA THR A 214 5.13 -12.40 1.90
C THR A 214 5.04 -13.91 1.78
N LEU A 215 5.20 -14.46 0.57
CA LEU A 215 5.16 -15.91 0.36
C LEU A 215 6.55 -16.48 0.09
N ASP A 216 7.06 -17.31 0.98
CA ASP A 216 8.39 -17.94 0.81
C ASP A 216 8.33 -19.47 0.60
N LYS A 217 7.15 -20.06 0.72
CA LYS A 217 6.93 -21.50 0.52
C LYS A 217 6.31 -21.78 -0.84
N LYS A 218 6.91 -22.73 -1.58
CA LYS A 218 6.42 -23.17 -2.91
C LYS A 218 4.95 -23.60 -2.88
N SER A 219 4.52 -24.30 -1.83
CA SER A 219 3.14 -24.73 -1.66
C SER A 219 2.19 -23.53 -1.53
N SER A 220 2.52 -22.56 -0.68
CA SER A 220 1.73 -21.33 -0.52
C SER A 220 1.67 -20.52 -1.81
N MET A 221 2.80 -20.32 -2.49
CA MET A 221 2.83 -19.64 -3.80
C MET A 221 1.90 -20.33 -4.80
N ARG A 222 1.97 -21.67 -4.91
CA ARG A 222 1.10 -22.45 -5.80
C ARG A 222 -0.38 -22.22 -5.48
N THR A 223 -0.76 -22.32 -4.21
CA THR A 223 -2.15 -22.12 -3.79
C THR A 223 -2.67 -20.73 -4.19
N TYR A 224 -1.90 -19.66 -3.97
CA TYR A 224 -2.36 -18.31 -4.34
C TYR A 224 -2.33 -18.08 -5.86
N ILE A 225 -1.41 -18.70 -6.61
CA ILE A 225 -1.44 -18.70 -8.08
C ILE A 225 -2.71 -19.39 -8.59
N GLU A 226 -3.06 -20.56 -8.04
CA GLU A 226 -4.27 -21.30 -8.40
C GLU A 226 -5.55 -20.53 -8.05
N LEU A 227 -5.53 -19.74 -6.96
CA LEU A 227 -6.63 -18.83 -6.62
C LEU A 227 -6.77 -17.66 -7.59
N GLY A 228 -5.71 -17.30 -8.33
CA GLY A 228 -5.73 -16.23 -9.33
C GLY A 228 -4.99 -14.94 -8.92
N VAL A 229 -4.03 -15.03 -7.99
CA VAL A 229 -3.18 -13.88 -7.66
C VAL A 229 -2.31 -13.46 -8.85
N GLN A 230 -2.12 -12.15 -9.05
CA GLN A 230 -1.34 -11.63 -10.18
C GLN A 230 0.07 -11.15 -9.80
N GLY A 231 0.35 -10.96 -8.51
CA GLY A 231 1.67 -10.60 -7.99
C GLY A 231 1.97 -11.32 -6.68
N ILE A 232 3.22 -11.72 -6.50
CA ILE A 232 3.71 -12.31 -5.25
C ILE A 232 4.93 -11.51 -4.81
N VAL A 233 4.86 -10.90 -3.63
CA VAL A 233 6.04 -10.41 -2.95
C VAL A 233 6.64 -11.58 -2.17
N THR A 234 7.92 -11.84 -2.39
CA THR A 234 8.64 -12.99 -1.85
C THR A 234 10.09 -12.64 -1.57
N ASN A 235 10.67 -13.33 -0.60
CA ASN A 235 12.10 -13.33 -0.39
C ASN A 235 12.84 -14.41 -1.20
N ARG A 236 12.10 -15.30 -1.88
CA ARG A 236 12.56 -16.46 -2.67
C ARG A 236 12.21 -16.28 -4.15
N VAL A 237 12.83 -15.27 -4.78
CA VAL A 237 12.49 -14.79 -6.12
C VAL A 237 12.62 -15.87 -7.19
N ASP A 238 13.72 -16.63 -7.17
CA ASP A 238 14.00 -17.71 -8.10
C ASP A 238 12.93 -18.82 -8.04
N LEU A 239 12.48 -19.14 -6.82
CA LEU A 239 11.45 -20.14 -6.55
C LEU A 239 10.10 -19.70 -7.13
N ALA A 240 9.69 -18.45 -6.88
CA ALA A 240 8.43 -17.91 -7.41
C ALA A 240 8.44 -17.85 -8.94
N LYS A 241 9.53 -17.36 -9.54
CA LYS A 241 9.71 -17.32 -10.99
C LYS A 241 9.62 -18.72 -11.61
N THR A 242 10.38 -19.67 -11.08
CA THR A 242 10.43 -21.05 -11.60
C THR A 242 9.07 -21.72 -11.50
N LEU A 243 8.38 -21.54 -10.37
CA LEU A 243 7.03 -22.06 -10.18
C LEU A 243 6.05 -21.45 -11.18
N ALA A 244 6.01 -20.13 -11.34
CA ALA A 244 5.11 -19.45 -12.27
C ALA A 244 5.30 -19.95 -13.72
N ILE A 245 6.56 -20.07 -14.17
CA ILE A 245 6.88 -20.59 -15.51
C ILE A 245 6.44 -22.06 -15.63
N SER A 246 6.69 -22.89 -14.61
CA SER A 246 6.27 -24.30 -14.61
C SER A 246 4.75 -24.49 -14.66
N MET A 247 3.99 -23.46 -14.23
CA MET A 247 2.54 -23.40 -14.29
C MET A 247 2.03 -22.74 -15.58
N GLY A 248 2.91 -22.45 -16.54
CA GLY A 248 2.55 -21.87 -17.84
C GLY A 248 2.30 -20.36 -17.83
N LEU A 249 2.66 -19.67 -16.74
CA LEU A 249 2.47 -18.22 -16.63
C LEU A 249 3.62 -17.45 -17.28
N LYS A 250 3.30 -16.25 -17.78
CA LYS A 250 4.27 -15.29 -18.31
C LYS A 250 4.48 -14.17 -17.29
N LEU A 251 5.74 -13.82 -17.05
CA LEU A 251 6.08 -12.67 -16.22
C LEU A 251 5.74 -11.38 -16.95
N ALA A 252 5.18 -10.41 -16.20
CA ALA A 252 4.91 -9.08 -16.70
C ALA A 252 6.20 -8.35 -17.09
N THR A 253 6.10 -7.49 -18.10
CA THR A 253 7.18 -6.64 -18.61
C THR A 253 6.83 -5.17 -18.40
N PRO A 254 7.76 -4.22 -18.60
CA PRO A 254 7.44 -2.79 -18.51
C PRO A 254 6.29 -2.34 -19.42
N SER A 255 6.00 -3.04 -20.51
CA SER A 255 4.86 -2.74 -21.39
C SER A 255 3.53 -3.34 -20.93
N SER A 256 3.53 -4.32 -20.01
CA SER A 256 2.29 -4.92 -19.47
C SER A 256 1.42 -3.86 -18.80
N SER A 257 0.13 -3.82 -19.12
CA SER A 257 -0.82 -2.87 -18.54
C SER A 257 -1.43 -3.40 -17.24
N ILE A 258 -1.77 -2.47 -16.36
CA ILE A 258 -2.71 -2.72 -15.26
C ILE A 258 -4.00 -1.98 -15.65
N PRO A 259 -5.14 -2.68 -15.84
CA PRO A 259 -6.41 -2.03 -16.15
C PRO A 259 -6.81 -1.04 -15.06
N VAL A 260 -7.50 0.04 -15.44
CA VAL A 260 -8.13 0.95 -14.48
C VAL A 260 -9.51 0.42 -14.10
N ALA A 261 -9.95 0.68 -12.87
CA ALA A 261 -11.29 0.29 -12.42
C ALA A 261 -12.38 1.00 -13.23
N THR A 262 -13.44 0.27 -13.58
CA THR A 262 -14.61 0.75 -14.31
C THR A 262 -15.89 0.71 -13.48
N ALA A 263 -15.90 -0.03 -12.38
CA ALA A 263 -17.02 -0.12 -11.45
C ALA A 263 -16.58 0.38 -10.08
N SER A 264 -17.33 1.25 -9.42
CA SER A 264 -17.06 1.68 -8.04
C SER A 264 -17.72 0.75 -7.03
N LEU A 265 -17.05 0.50 -5.91
CA LEU A 265 -17.69 -0.11 -4.75
C LEU A 265 -18.15 1.00 -3.79
N PRO A 266 -19.45 1.04 -3.43
CA PRO A 266 -19.92 2.02 -2.47
C PRO A 266 -19.29 1.75 -1.10
N SER A 267 -18.94 2.81 -0.38
CA SER A 267 -18.53 2.68 1.01
C SER A 267 -19.63 2.04 1.84
N PRO A 268 -19.27 1.13 2.77
CA PRO A 268 -20.22 0.63 3.75
C PRO A 268 -20.97 1.79 4.41
N ASN A 269 -22.28 1.63 4.61
CA ASN A 269 -23.13 2.64 5.27
C ASN A 269 -22.90 2.62 6.79
N LYS A 270 -21.66 2.87 7.21
CA LYS A 270 -21.20 2.95 8.61
C LYS A 270 -20.12 4.02 8.74
N CYS A 271 -19.88 4.43 9.97
CA CYS A 271 -18.66 5.11 10.39
C CYS A 271 -18.29 4.60 11.79
N ASP A 272 -17.05 4.78 12.19
CA ASP A 272 -16.59 4.34 13.50
C ASP A 272 -15.54 5.29 14.10
N CYS A 273 -15.36 5.18 15.41
CA CYS A 273 -14.46 6.05 16.17
C CYS A 273 -13.73 5.28 17.26
N ASP A 274 -12.42 5.53 17.38
CA ASP A 274 -11.58 4.96 18.42
C ASP A 274 -11.37 5.95 19.56
N TYR A 275 -11.13 5.40 20.75
CA TYR A 275 -10.80 6.20 21.92
C TYR A 275 -9.30 6.49 21.95
N HIS A 276 -8.95 7.74 22.24
CA HIS A 276 -7.63 8.08 22.75
C HIS A 276 -7.75 8.95 24.00
N LYS A 277 -6.64 9.11 24.72
CA LYS A 277 -6.60 9.95 25.91
C LYS A 277 -7.06 11.37 25.58
N GLY A 278 -8.28 11.72 26.02
CA GLY A 278 -8.88 13.04 25.82
C GLY A 278 -10.23 13.02 25.09
N GLY A 279 -10.55 11.97 24.33
CA GLY A 279 -11.80 11.91 23.58
C GLY A 279 -11.80 10.83 22.49
N CYS A 280 -12.54 11.07 21.41
CA CYS A 280 -12.62 10.16 20.26
C CYS A 280 -11.95 10.73 18.99
N THR A 281 -11.48 9.83 18.13
CA THR A 281 -11.10 10.10 16.74
C THR A 281 -11.88 9.18 15.82
N ILE A 282 -12.20 9.62 14.60
CA ILE A 282 -12.78 8.76 13.57
C ILE A 282 -11.73 7.72 13.18
N SER A 283 -12.09 6.45 13.30
CA SER A 283 -11.30 5.31 12.81
C SER A 283 -11.87 4.71 11.53
N TRP A 284 -13.10 5.06 11.18
CA TRP A 284 -13.70 4.74 9.89
C TRP A 284 -14.57 5.89 9.38
N PRO A 285 -14.22 6.53 8.25
CA PRO A 285 -14.93 7.71 7.78
C PRO A 285 -16.32 7.37 7.25
N ALA A 286 -17.26 8.28 7.47
CA ALA A 286 -18.62 8.18 6.94
C ALA A 286 -18.62 8.03 5.40
N PRO A 287 -19.64 7.41 4.80
CA PRO A 287 -19.83 7.43 3.35
C PRO A 287 -20.15 8.86 2.87
N SER A 288 -19.97 9.10 1.58
CA SER A 288 -20.30 10.39 0.95
C SER A 288 -21.74 10.82 1.30
N LEU A 289 -21.93 12.13 1.52
CA LEU A 289 -23.17 12.78 1.94
C LEU A 289 -23.62 12.43 3.38
N LYS A 290 -22.71 11.91 4.21
CA LYS A 290 -22.90 11.72 5.65
C LYS A 290 -21.69 12.25 6.43
N ALA A 291 -21.88 12.52 7.72
CA ALA A 291 -20.79 12.75 8.66
C ALA A 291 -20.80 11.71 9.77
N CYS A 292 -19.64 11.53 10.42
CA CYS A 292 -19.51 10.63 11.55
C CYS A 292 -19.63 11.39 12.86
N LYS A 293 -20.64 11.04 13.65
CA LYS A 293 -20.79 11.52 15.01
C LYS A 293 -20.13 10.55 15.98
N CYS A 294 -18.90 10.86 16.37
CA CYS A 294 -18.20 10.14 17.41
C CYS A 294 -18.81 10.39 18.79
N LYS A 295 -18.84 9.36 19.63
CA LYS A 295 -19.32 9.48 21.01
C LYS A 295 -18.54 8.56 21.94
N TYR A 296 -18.03 9.10 23.04
CA TYR A 296 -17.47 8.31 24.12
C TYR A 296 -18.54 7.40 24.74
N LYS A 297 -18.24 6.11 24.84
CA LYS A 297 -19.17 5.07 25.30
C LYS A 297 -18.89 4.63 26.75
N GLY A 298 -17.86 5.17 27.39
CA GLY A 298 -17.38 4.70 28.70
C GLY A 298 -16.26 3.66 28.56
N ALA A 299 -15.60 3.33 29.67
CA ALA A 299 -14.53 2.32 29.73
C ALA A 299 -13.43 2.49 28.66
N TRP A 300 -13.01 3.73 28.37
CA TRP A 300 -11.99 4.02 27.35
C TRP A 300 -12.37 3.52 25.95
N THR A 301 -13.66 3.56 25.61
CA THR A 301 -14.18 3.20 24.29
C THR A 301 -14.97 4.33 23.64
N CYS A 302 -14.87 4.41 22.33
CA CYS A 302 -15.65 5.30 21.48
C CYS A 302 -16.45 4.49 20.46
N GLY A 303 -17.40 5.14 19.80
CA GLY A 303 -18.05 4.55 18.62
C GLY A 303 -18.67 5.62 17.75
N GLY A 304 -18.78 5.30 16.46
CA GLY A 304 -19.36 6.19 15.44
C GLY A 304 -20.85 5.97 15.23
N SER A 305 -21.53 7.02 14.77
CA SER A 305 -22.89 6.93 14.21
C SER A 305 -23.03 7.88 13.04
N LEU A 306 -23.73 7.45 11.99
CA LEU A 306 -23.95 8.27 10.82
C LEU A 306 -25.01 9.34 11.07
N VAL A 307 -24.68 10.57 10.71
CA VAL A 307 -25.60 11.71 10.72
C VAL A 307 -25.60 12.40 9.34
N SER A 308 -26.65 13.16 9.06
CA SER A 308 -26.64 14.06 7.89
C SER A 308 -25.57 15.13 8.08
N CYS A 309 -24.89 15.50 6.99
CA CYS A 309 -23.91 16.58 6.98
C CYS A 309 -24.40 17.78 6.20
N ASP A 310 -23.81 18.94 6.47
CA ASP A 310 -23.97 20.13 5.66
C ASP A 310 -23.28 19.93 4.29
N VAL A 311 -24.10 19.81 3.25
CA VAL A 311 -23.67 19.58 1.86
C VAL A 311 -22.91 20.76 1.25
N SER A 312 -22.80 21.90 1.93
CA SER A 312 -21.90 22.98 1.52
C SER A 312 -20.44 22.70 1.91
N ARG A 313 -20.20 21.78 2.86
CA ARG A 313 -18.87 21.49 3.41
C ARG A 313 -18.15 20.42 2.58
N PRO A 314 -16.86 20.60 2.22
CA PRO A 314 -16.11 19.62 1.44
C PRO A 314 -16.09 18.22 2.05
N LYS A 315 -15.98 18.13 3.38
CA LYS A 315 -15.97 16.86 4.13
C LYS A 315 -17.32 16.13 4.12
N CYS A 316 -18.40 16.74 3.64
CA CYS A 316 -19.66 16.04 3.41
C CYS A 316 -19.58 15.17 2.15
N TYR A 317 -18.97 15.65 1.07
CA TYR A 317 -18.78 14.88 -0.17
C TYR A 317 -17.62 13.90 -0.09
N ARG A 318 -16.55 14.29 0.61
CA ARG A 318 -15.35 13.49 0.81
C ARG A 318 -15.05 13.38 2.30
N PRO A 319 -15.84 12.62 3.07
CA PRO A 319 -15.53 12.39 4.46
C PRO A 319 -14.23 11.59 4.58
N ASP A 320 -13.44 11.98 5.56
CA ASP A 320 -12.20 11.35 5.95
C ASP A 320 -12.13 11.27 7.48
N GLU A 321 -10.96 10.96 8.00
CA GLU A 321 -10.73 10.79 9.43
C GLU A 321 -10.29 12.10 10.09
N SER A 322 -10.41 13.26 9.44
CA SER A 322 -9.94 14.52 10.01
C SER A 322 -10.82 15.03 11.17
N LYS A 323 -10.23 15.88 12.03
CA LYS A 323 -10.97 16.61 13.06
C LYS A 323 -12.15 17.39 12.47
N GLU A 324 -11.98 17.98 11.28
CA GLU A 324 -13.05 18.69 10.58
C GLU A 324 -14.22 17.76 10.23
N ALA A 325 -13.95 16.54 9.75
CA ALA A 325 -14.99 15.56 9.45
C ALA A 325 -15.75 15.10 10.71
N CYS A 326 -15.04 14.95 11.84
CA CYS A 326 -15.67 14.66 13.13
C CYS A 326 -16.55 15.81 13.62
N GLN A 327 -16.04 17.05 13.54
CA GLN A 327 -16.77 18.25 13.95
C GLN A 327 -18.01 18.47 13.10
N LEU A 328 -17.94 18.17 11.80
CA LEU A 328 -19.09 18.19 10.90
C LEU A 328 -20.21 17.24 11.35
N GLY A 329 -19.86 16.12 12.01
CA GLY A 329 -20.82 15.19 12.60
C GLY A 329 -21.36 15.62 13.97
N GLY A 330 -20.81 16.69 14.56
CA GLY A 330 -21.18 17.14 15.91
C GLY A 330 -20.88 16.10 17.00
N GLY A 331 -19.79 15.35 16.84
CA GLY A 331 -19.33 14.32 17.79
C GLY A 331 -18.36 14.83 18.85
N ASP A 332 -17.92 13.91 19.71
CA ASP A 332 -16.73 14.06 20.55
C ASP A 332 -15.48 13.92 19.67
N CYS A 333 -14.68 14.98 19.58
CA CYS A 333 -13.53 15.09 18.67
C CYS A 333 -12.24 15.51 19.39
N ASP A 334 -12.16 15.36 20.72
CA ASP A 334 -11.07 15.99 21.50
C ASP A 334 -9.94 15.02 21.87
N ALA A 335 -9.80 13.97 21.07
CA ALA A 335 -8.57 13.18 20.93
C ALA A 335 -7.77 13.50 19.64
N TYR A 336 -8.25 14.45 18.82
CA TYR A 336 -7.56 14.96 17.62
C TYR A 336 -6.57 16.09 17.90
#